data_AF-A0A9Q1F8M6-F1
#
_entry.id   AF-A0A9Q1F8M6-F1
#
_cell.length_a   1.000
_cell.length_b   1.000
_cell.length_c   1.000
_cell.angle_alpha   90.00
_cell.angle_beta   90.00
_cell.angle_gamma   90.00
#
_symmetry.space_group_name_H-M   'P 1'
#
loop_
_entity.id
_entity.type
_entity.pdbx_description
1 polymer ?
#
loop_
_entity_poly.entity_id
_entity_poly.type
_entity_poly.pdbx_seq_one_letter_code
_entity_poly.pdbx_strand_id
1 'polypeptide(L)'
;MVRPERYDNGGWLEIDPSLSYRIHTPPLPTAQHSFSLRRINHPSLLQVVLTKDGKVVIRVTQAPDPRRVTEHCRVKWPQANKEKEWLQFDEDADSILEATAKGEADRRLQTMTTIIVSLAAERFGLEEKRTAKLPYTMNNRASKIHQLRQELKSLRWRFKEAREEERGPLTELRSILCKTLMTLRRAEWHRKRRKERASC
;
A
#
# COMPACT_ATOMS: atom_id res chain seq x y z
N MET A 1 -31.91 -20.80 -33.21
CA MET A 1 -32.27 -19.60 -32.43
C MET A 1 -31.35 -19.57 -31.20
N VAL A 2 -30.45 -18.63 -30.92
CA VAL A 2 -30.04 -17.32 -31.46
C VAL A 2 -28.55 -17.17 -31.11
N ARG A 3 -27.72 -16.69 -32.05
CA ARG A 3 -26.33 -16.24 -31.81
C ARG A 3 -26.36 -14.81 -31.25
N PRO A 4 -25.50 -14.42 -30.29
CA PRO A 4 -25.29 -13.02 -29.99
C PRO A 4 -24.37 -12.37 -31.02
N GLU A 5 -24.81 -11.22 -31.51
CA GLU A 5 -24.22 -10.38 -32.54
C GLU A 5 -22.88 -9.76 -32.15
N ARG A 6 -22.08 -9.49 -33.19
CA ARG A 6 -20.93 -8.61 -33.16
C ARG A 6 -21.43 -7.17 -33.08
N TYR A 7 -20.87 -6.37 -32.18
CA TYR A 7 -20.93 -4.91 -32.30
C TYR A 7 -19.72 -4.45 -33.11
N ASP A 8 -19.96 -4.18 -34.39
CA ASP A 8 -19.16 -3.26 -35.19
C ASP A 8 -19.59 -1.85 -34.80
N ASN A 9 -18.66 -1.03 -34.29
CA ASN A 9 -18.75 0.43 -34.35
C ASN A 9 -17.33 1.00 -34.24
N GLY A 10 -16.62 0.93 -35.38
CA GLY A 10 -15.52 1.84 -35.65
C GLY A 10 -16.09 3.21 -35.95
N GLY A 11 -15.83 4.17 -35.08
CA GLY A 11 -16.08 5.59 -35.32
C GLY A 11 -14.87 6.38 -34.86
N TRP A 12 -14.12 6.93 -35.82
CA TRP A 12 -13.06 7.89 -35.54
C TRP A 12 -13.70 9.25 -35.26
N LEU A 13 -13.44 9.81 -34.08
CA LEU A 13 -13.74 11.22 -33.79
C LEU A 13 -12.71 12.09 -34.51
N GLU A 14 -13.09 12.63 -35.67
CA GLU A 14 -12.43 13.78 -36.26
C GLU A 14 -12.64 14.99 -35.35
N ILE A 15 -11.54 15.55 -34.85
CA ILE A 15 -11.55 16.80 -34.09
C ILE A 15 -11.33 17.93 -35.11
N ASP A 16 -12.39 18.71 -35.31
CA ASP A 16 -12.41 19.88 -36.19
C ASP A 16 -11.45 20.98 -35.66
N PRO A 17 -10.43 21.43 -36.42
CA PRO A 17 -9.42 22.38 -35.93
C PRO A 17 -9.88 23.84 -35.88
N SER A 18 -11.16 24.12 -36.16
CA SER A 18 -11.66 25.49 -36.35
C SER A 18 -12.31 26.13 -35.11
N LEU A 19 -12.45 25.41 -33.99
CA LEU A 19 -13.03 25.95 -32.75
C LEU A 19 -11.96 26.62 -31.88
N SER A 20 -11.55 27.83 -32.27
CA SER A 20 -10.76 28.74 -31.42
C SER A 20 -11.65 29.30 -30.30
N TYR A 21 -11.70 28.64 -29.14
CA TYR A 21 -12.27 29.26 -27.94
C TYR A 21 -11.24 30.22 -27.34
N ARG A 22 -11.53 31.51 -27.53
CA ARG A 22 -10.85 32.66 -26.96
C ARG A 22 -10.96 32.59 -25.42
N ILE A 23 -9.88 32.19 -24.75
CA ILE A 23 -9.81 32.16 -23.28
C ILE A 23 -9.81 33.60 -22.79
N HIS A 24 -10.94 34.04 -22.25
CA HIS A 24 -11.04 35.31 -21.53
C HIS A 24 -10.35 35.13 -20.17
N THR A 25 -9.16 35.69 -20.01
CA THR A 25 -8.51 35.81 -18.70
C THR A 25 -9.12 36.99 -17.93
N PRO A 26 -9.69 36.79 -16.73
CA PRO A 26 -10.09 37.89 -15.87
C PRO A 26 -8.85 38.54 -15.22
N PRO A 27 -8.87 39.86 -14.96
CA PRO A 27 -7.73 40.56 -14.38
C PRO A 27 -7.54 40.20 -12.90
N LEU A 28 -6.27 40.10 -12.49
CA LEU A 28 -5.86 39.90 -11.10
C LEU A 28 -6.33 41.06 -10.20
N PRO A 29 -6.91 40.78 -9.01
CA PRO A 29 -7.14 41.81 -8.02
C PRO A 29 -5.84 42.16 -7.29
N THR A 30 -5.57 43.46 -7.25
CA THR A 30 -4.51 44.16 -6.54
C THR A 30 -4.50 43.80 -5.06
N ALA A 31 -3.31 43.51 -4.53
CA ALA A 31 -3.09 43.21 -3.13
C ALA A 31 -3.50 44.39 -2.24
N GLN A 32 -4.43 44.16 -1.32
CA GLN A 32 -4.49 44.91 -0.07
C GLN A 32 -4.03 44.00 1.06
N HIS A 33 -2.88 44.35 1.63
CA HIS A 33 -2.41 43.80 2.88
C HIS A 33 -3.37 44.19 4.01
N SER A 34 -4.04 43.18 4.56
CA SER A 34 -4.52 43.21 5.93
C SER A 34 -4.12 41.90 6.59
N PHE A 35 -2.91 41.88 7.17
CA PHE A 35 -2.49 40.82 8.08
C PHE A 35 -3.32 40.94 9.37
N SER A 36 -4.47 40.26 9.44
CA SER A 36 -5.02 39.86 10.73
C SER A 36 -4.24 38.66 11.22
N LEU A 37 -3.35 38.88 12.19
CA LEU A 37 -2.80 37.84 13.05
C LEU A 37 -3.96 37.18 13.81
N ARG A 38 -4.57 36.14 13.21
CA ARG A 38 -5.40 35.21 13.97
C ARG A 38 -4.48 34.43 14.88
N ARG A 39 -4.50 34.86 16.14
CA ARG A 39 -4.03 34.20 17.35
C ARG A 39 -4.23 32.68 17.26
N ILE A 40 -3.16 31.95 16.95
CA ILE A 40 -3.11 30.50 17.16
C ILE A 40 -2.94 30.29 18.67
N ASN A 41 -4.05 30.16 19.38
CA ASN A 41 -4.03 29.65 20.75
C ASN A 41 -3.83 28.12 20.67
N HIS A 42 -2.58 27.67 20.69
CA HIS A 42 -2.26 26.30 21.10
C HIS A 42 -2.13 26.28 22.62
N PRO A 43 -2.84 25.41 23.35
CA PRO A 43 -2.55 25.17 24.75
C PRO A 43 -1.29 24.29 24.81
N SER A 44 -0.12 24.91 24.82
CA SER A 44 1.11 24.23 25.26
C SER A 44 1.00 23.98 26.76
N LEU A 45 0.92 22.71 27.17
CA LEU A 45 1.04 22.33 28.57
C LEU A 45 2.50 22.49 29.01
N LEU A 46 2.74 23.48 29.87
CA LEU A 46 4.03 23.69 30.52
C LEU A 46 4.17 22.67 31.65
N GLN A 47 5.13 21.75 31.54
CA GLN A 47 5.55 20.94 32.68
C GLN A 47 6.82 21.55 33.27
N VAL A 48 6.72 22.01 34.52
CA VAL A 48 7.84 22.51 35.32
C VAL A 48 8.52 21.31 35.98
N VAL A 49 9.80 21.07 35.66
CA VAL A 49 10.59 20.04 36.33
C VAL A 49 11.70 20.72 37.15
N LEU A 50 11.74 20.42 38.44
CA LEU A 50 12.77 20.85 39.37
C LEU A 50 13.92 19.83 39.33
N THR A 51 15.11 20.27 38.95
CA THR A 51 16.32 19.45 39.12
C THR A 51 16.93 19.69 40.51
N LYS A 52 17.67 18.70 41.02
CA LYS A 52 18.17 18.66 42.40
C LYS A 52 19.15 19.79 42.78
N ASP A 53 19.58 20.59 41.82
CA ASP A 53 20.44 21.77 42.01
C ASP A 53 19.65 23.10 42.08
N GLY A 54 18.32 23.04 42.20
CA GLY A 54 17.46 24.22 42.36
C GLY A 54 17.27 25.07 41.09
N LYS A 55 17.76 24.60 39.93
CA LYS A 55 17.55 25.27 38.64
C LYS A 55 16.26 24.78 37.97
N VAL A 56 15.36 25.71 37.68
CA VAL A 56 14.14 25.43 36.89
C VAL A 56 14.53 25.41 35.41
N VAL A 57 14.36 24.26 34.74
CA VAL A 57 14.58 24.14 33.29
C VAL A 57 13.23 23.91 32.63
N ILE A 58 12.79 24.88 31.83
CA ILE A 58 11.58 24.74 30.99
C ILE A 58 11.99 24.02 29.71
N ARG A 59 11.57 22.77 29.56
CA ARG A 59 11.67 22.07 28.28
C ARG A 59 10.38 22.28 27.49
N VAL A 60 10.51 22.92 26.33
CA VAL A 60 9.43 22.99 25.34
C VAL A 60 9.44 21.68 24.56
N THR A 61 8.65 20.71 25.00
CA THR A 61 8.40 19.52 24.20
C THR A 61 7.32 19.88 23.18
N GLN A 62 7.66 19.87 21.89
CA GLN A 62 6.66 19.99 20.83
C GLN A 62 5.60 18.89 21.02
N ALA A 63 4.33 19.26 20.93
CA ALA A 63 3.23 18.31 20.87
C ALA A 63 3.51 17.28 19.77
N PRO A 64 3.18 15.99 19.98
CA PRO A 64 3.25 15.00 18.92
C PRO A 64 2.45 15.50 17.72
N ASP A 65 3.11 15.63 16.57
CA ASP A 65 2.47 16.04 15.32
C ASP A 65 1.27 15.10 15.05
N PRO A 66 0.03 15.61 14.91
CA PRO A 66 -1.13 14.78 14.62
C PRO A 66 -0.99 14.01 13.29
N ARG A 67 -0.06 14.42 12.41
CA ARG A 67 0.27 13.71 11.16
C ARG A 67 1.21 12.51 11.35
N ARG A 68 1.77 12.29 12.55
CA ARG A 68 2.53 11.06 12.85
C ARG A 68 1.65 9.90 13.32
N VAL A 69 0.38 10.16 13.64
CA VAL A 69 -0.60 9.13 14.06
C VAL A 69 -1.12 8.31 12.87
N THR A 70 -0.79 8.69 11.63
CA THR A 70 -1.08 7.91 10.42
C THR A 70 -0.07 6.82 10.11
N GLU A 71 0.84 6.49 11.03
CA GLU A 71 1.24 5.09 11.10
C GLU A 71 0.11 4.38 11.83
N HIS A 72 -0.74 3.63 11.12
CA HIS A 72 -1.72 2.74 11.74
C HIS A 72 -0.99 1.73 12.62
N CYS A 73 -0.70 2.11 13.86
CA CYS A 73 -0.10 1.28 14.88
C CYS A 73 -1.09 0.15 15.16
N ARG A 74 -0.68 -1.07 14.83
CA ARG A 74 -1.50 -2.26 15.07
C ARG A 74 -1.29 -2.65 16.52
N VAL A 75 -2.32 -2.56 17.34
CA VAL A 75 -2.28 -3.03 18.73
C VAL A 75 -2.41 -4.55 18.75
N LYS A 76 -1.67 -5.22 19.65
CA LYS A 76 -1.80 -6.66 19.90
C LYS A 76 -3.04 -6.95 20.75
N TRP A 77 -4.22 -6.80 20.16
CA TRP A 77 -5.48 -7.04 20.90
C TRP A 77 -5.52 -8.42 21.57
N PRO A 78 -6.08 -8.53 22.78
CA PRO A 78 -6.24 -9.82 23.44
C PRO A 78 -7.11 -10.76 22.60
N GLN A 79 -6.93 -12.05 22.79
CA GLN A 79 -7.77 -13.05 22.14
C GLN A 79 -9.24 -12.87 22.59
N ALA A 80 -10.19 -13.15 21.72
CA ALA A 80 -11.62 -12.93 21.99
C ALA A 80 -12.16 -13.73 23.20
N ASN A 81 -11.50 -14.82 23.56
CA ASN A 81 -11.85 -15.66 24.72
C ASN A 81 -11.34 -15.10 26.07
N LYS A 82 -10.57 -14.01 26.07
CA LYS A 82 -10.04 -13.37 27.29
C LYS A 82 -10.99 -12.31 27.83
N GLU A 83 -12.22 -12.71 28.14
CA GLU A 83 -13.31 -11.81 28.54
C GLU A 83 -12.93 -10.85 29.68
N LYS A 84 -12.19 -11.33 30.69
CA LYS A 84 -11.75 -10.49 31.82
C LYS A 84 -10.76 -9.39 31.41
N GLU A 85 -9.86 -9.67 30.45
CA GLU A 85 -8.90 -8.67 29.97
C GLU A 85 -9.61 -7.60 29.13
N TRP A 86 -10.63 -7.98 28.36
CA TRP A 86 -11.48 -7.06 27.62
C TRP A 86 -12.33 -6.18 28.53
N LEU A 87 -13.02 -6.79 29.50
CA LEU A 87 -13.88 -6.06 30.43
C LEU A 87 -13.10 -5.00 31.21
N GLN A 88 -11.92 -5.37 31.73
CA GLN A 88 -11.10 -4.43 32.46
C GLN A 88 -10.58 -3.30 31.57
N PHE A 89 -10.24 -3.59 30.31
CA PHE A 89 -9.82 -2.56 29.37
C PHE A 89 -10.95 -1.58 29.07
N ASP A 90 -12.17 -2.07 28.87
CA ASP A 90 -13.35 -1.23 28.61
C ASP A 90 -13.67 -0.34 29.82
N GLU A 91 -13.64 -0.89 31.04
CA GLU A 91 -13.83 -0.12 32.28
C GLU A 91 -12.79 1.00 32.44
N ASP A 92 -11.51 0.69 32.18
CA ASP A 92 -10.41 1.66 32.24
C ASP A 92 -10.56 2.74 31.16
N ALA A 93 -10.92 2.34 29.94
CA ALA A 93 -11.14 3.26 28.82
C ALA A 93 -12.31 4.21 29.11
N ASP A 94 -13.45 3.68 29.55
CA ASP A 94 -14.64 4.47 29.88
C ASP A 94 -14.35 5.49 30.99
N SER A 95 -13.65 5.08 32.05
CA SER A 95 -13.24 5.97 33.14
C SER A 95 -12.39 7.15 32.64
N ILE A 96 -11.41 6.88 31.77
CA ILE A 96 -10.53 7.91 31.21
C ILE A 96 -11.28 8.80 30.22
N LEU A 97 -12.17 8.23 29.41
CA LEU A 97 -12.96 8.97 28.43
C LEU A 97 -13.95 9.90 29.12
N GLU A 98 -14.66 9.47 30.15
CA GLU A 98 -15.56 10.34 30.92
C GLU A 98 -14.82 11.53 31.55
N ALA A 99 -13.59 11.32 32.02
CA ALA A 99 -12.77 12.38 32.57
C ALA A 99 -12.28 13.39 31.51
N THR A 100 -11.98 12.91 30.30
CA THR A 100 -11.16 13.64 29.32
C THR A 100 -11.94 14.13 28.09
N ALA A 101 -12.99 13.42 27.69
CA ALA A 101 -13.67 13.60 26.40
C ALA A 101 -14.74 14.70 26.47
N LYS A 102 -14.32 15.96 26.59
CA LYS A 102 -15.19 17.15 26.60
C LYS A 102 -15.05 17.97 25.31
N GLY A 103 -16.15 18.53 24.82
CA GLY A 103 -16.15 19.48 23.70
C GLY A 103 -16.96 19.03 22.48
N GLU A 104 -16.66 19.66 21.33
CA GLU A 104 -17.31 19.43 20.04
C GLU A 104 -17.15 17.98 19.56
N ALA A 105 -18.17 17.44 18.89
CA ALA A 105 -18.30 16.02 18.57
C ALA A 105 -17.08 15.44 17.82
N ASP A 106 -16.59 16.13 16.79
CA ASP A 106 -15.44 15.66 16.00
C ASP A 106 -14.16 15.62 16.80
N ARG A 107 -13.94 16.63 17.65
CA ARG A 107 -12.78 16.66 18.56
C ARG A 107 -12.88 15.53 19.57
N ARG A 108 -14.08 15.29 20.10
CA ARG A 108 -14.34 14.18 21.04
C ARG A 108 -14.02 12.83 20.41
N LEU A 109 -14.47 12.56 19.17
CA LEU A 109 -14.20 11.31 18.47
C LEU A 109 -12.69 11.10 18.20
N GLN A 110 -11.98 12.16 17.79
CA GLN A 110 -10.53 12.10 17.62
C GLN A 110 -9.81 11.81 18.94
N THR A 111 -10.22 12.49 20.02
CA THR A 111 -9.67 12.27 21.36
C THR A 111 -9.95 10.84 21.85
N MET A 112 -11.17 10.33 21.67
CA MET A 112 -11.53 8.96 22.02
C MET A 112 -10.65 7.94 21.30
N THR A 113 -10.55 8.07 19.97
CA THR A 113 -9.72 7.18 19.14
C THR A 113 -8.26 7.19 19.60
N THR A 114 -7.73 8.38 19.89
CA THR A 114 -6.34 8.53 20.35
C THR A 114 -6.14 7.86 21.71
N ILE A 115 -7.02 8.11 22.68
CA ILE A 115 -6.94 7.55 24.03
C ILE A 115 -7.03 6.03 23.99
N ILE A 116 -8.02 5.47 23.28
CA ILE A 116 -8.22 4.02 23.18
C ILE A 116 -6.97 3.35 22.57
N VAL A 117 -6.46 3.88 21.46
CA VAL A 117 -5.28 3.31 20.80
C VAL A 117 -4.04 3.43 21.67
N SER A 118 -3.82 4.58 22.33
CA SER A 118 -2.68 4.79 23.23
C SER A 118 -2.73 3.87 24.44
N LEU A 119 -3.88 3.77 25.12
CA LEU A 119 -4.08 2.89 26.28
C LEU A 119 -3.88 1.42 25.90
N ALA A 120 -4.45 1.00 24.77
CA ALA A 120 -4.33 -0.37 24.30
C ALA A 120 -2.88 -0.69 23.87
N ALA A 121 -2.17 0.26 23.25
CA ALA A 121 -0.77 0.12 22.89
C ALA A 121 0.14 0.02 24.12
N GLU A 122 -0.14 0.77 25.19
CA GLU A 122 0.60 0.70 26.45
C GLU A 122 0.40 -0.66 27.14
N ARG A 123 -0.85 -1.13 27.19
CA ARG A 123 -1.22 -2.34 27.93
C ARG A 123 -0.88 -3.63 27.19
N PHE A 124 -1.20 -3.70 25.89
CA PHE A 124 -1.06 -4.92 25.10
C PHE A 124 0.17 -4.89 24.17
N GLY A 125 0.79 -3.73 24.02
CA GLY A 125 1.90 -3.53 23.11
C GLY A 125 1.46 -3.35 21.66
N LEU A 126 2.44 -2.98 20.83
CA LEU A 126 2.27 -2.85 19.39
C LEU A 126 2.72 -4.12 18.68
N GLU A 127 2.01 -4.47 17.60
CA GLU A 127 2.49 -5.42 16.60
C GLU A 127 3.68 -4.80 15.90
N GLU A 128 4.80 -5.51 15.93
CA GLU A 128 5.92 -5.21 15.06
C GLU A 128 5.45 -5.33 13.61
N LYS A 129 5.70 -4.29 12.80
CA LYS A 129 5.49 -4.37 11.36
C LYS A 129 6.27 -5.57 10.87
N ARG A 130 5.57 -6.63 10.44
CA ARG A 130 6.22 -7.81 9.88
C ARG A 130 7.20 -7.34 8.82
N THR A 131 8.47 -7.68 8.99
CA THR A 131 9.49 -7.37 7.99
C THR A 131 8.99 -7.86 6.64
N ALA A 132 9.05 -6.99 5.63
CA ALA A 132 8.56 -7.32 4.30
C ALA A 132 9.18 -8.65 3.89
N LYS A 133 8.33 -9.63 3.56
CA LYS A 133 8.81 -10.91 3.03
C LYS A 133 9.75 -10.58 1.87
N LEU A 134 10.93 -11.21 1.84
CA LEU A 134 11.88 -11.02 0.76
C LEU A 134 11.15 -11.15 -0.59
N PRO A 135 11.44 -10.27 -1.55
CA PRO A 135 10.82 -10.34 -2.86
C PRO A 135 11.06 -11.73 -3.43
N TYR A 136 10.02 -12.32 -4.02
CA TYR A 136 10.10 -13.63 -4.62
C TYR A 136 11.19 -13.63 -5.70
N THR A 137 12.28 -14.34 -5.45
CA THR A 137 13.32 -14.57 -6.45
C THR A 137 13.00 -15.85 -7.21
N MET A 138 12.84 -15.75 -8.54
CA MET A 138 12.71 -16.93 -9.37
C MET A 138 13.99 -17.74 -9.28
N ASN A 139 13.87 -19.04 -8.97
CA ASN A 139 14.97 -19.98 -9.11
C ASN A 139 15.47 -19.98 -10.57
N ASN A 140 16.78 -20.12 -10.78
CA ASN A 140 17.44 -20.24 -12.09
C ASN A 140 16.65 -21.11 -13.09
N ARG A 141 16.12 -22.26 -12.65
CA ARG A 141 15.34 -23.16 -13.51
C ARG A 141 13.98 -22.56 -13.91
N ALA A 142 13.31 -21.87 -12.99
CA ALA A 142 12.07 -21.15 -13.28
C ALA A 142 12.32 -19.98 -14.24
N SER A 143 13.42 -19.24 -14.04
CA SER A 143 13.86 -18.17 -14.94
C SER A 143 14.13 -18.71 -16.35
N LYS A 144 14.83 -19.85 -16.47
CA LYS A 144 15.09 -20.46 -17.79
C LYS A 144 13.82 -20.93 -18.49
N ILE A 145 12.87 -21.52 -17.76
CA ILE A 145 11.55 -21.89 -18.29
C ILE A 145 10.80 -20.63 -18.78
N HIS A 146 10.86 -19.53 -18.04
CA HIS A 146 10.24 -18.27 -18.44
C HIS A 146 10.86 -17.72 -19.72
N GLN A 147 12.20 -17.66 -19.79
CA GLN A 147 12.94 -17.23 -20.98
C GLN A 147 12.54 -18.03 -22.21
N LEU A 148 12.53 -19.37 -22.13
CA LEU A 148 12.16 -20.24 -23.26
C LEU A 148 10.73 -19.98 -23.75
N ARG A 149 9.79 -19.64 -22.86
CA ARG A 149 8.42 -19.28 -23.25
C ARG A 149 8.38 -17.95 -24.01
N GLN A 150 9.18 -16.97 -23.60
CA GLN A 150 9.27 -15.70 -24.31
C GLN A 150 9.91 -15.90 -25.68
N GLU A 151 10.99 -16.67 -25.78
CA GLU A 151 11.63 -17.00 -27.06
C GLU A 151 10.66 -17.71 -28.01
N LEU A 152 9.90 -18.70 -27.52
CA LEU A 152 8.86 -19.37 -28.31
C LEU A 152 7.74 -18.42 -28.74
N LYS A 153 7.36 -17.46 -27.90
CA LYS A 153 6.39 -16.41 -28.24
C LYS A 153 6.94 -15.50 -29.35
N SER A 154 8.19 -15.07 -29.23
CA SER A 154 8.85 -14.24 -30.25
C SER A 154 9.04 -14.98 -31.57
N LEU A 155 9.43 -16.25 -31.54
CA LEU A 155 9.54 -17.08 -32.75
C LEU A 155 8.21 -17.27 -33.45
N ARG A 156 7.10 -17.34 -32.72
CA ARG A 156 5.77 -17.37 -33.33
C ARG A 156 5.51 -16.12 -34.16
N TRP A 157 5.89 -14.95 -33.66
CA TRP A 157 5.73 -13.70 -34.39
C TRP A 157 6.68 -13.63 -35.60
N ARG A 158 7.96 -13.94 -35.40
CA ARG A 158 8.94 -14.00 -36.50
C ARG A 158 8.53 -14.96 -37.61
N PHE A 159 7.99 -16.13 -37.26
CA PHE A 159 7.53 -17.10 -38.25
C PHE A 159 6.36 -16.58 -39.10
N LYS A 160 5.50 -15.72 -38.54
CA LYS A 160 4.41 -15.09 -39.31
C LYS A 160 4.94 -14.08 -40.33
N GLU A 161 6.00 -13.37 -39.99
CA GLU A 161 6.62 -12.34 -40.83
C GLU A 161 7.68 -12.90 -41.79
N ALA A 162 8.22 -14.09 -41.50
CA ALA A 162 9.30 -14.72 -42.24
C ALA A 162 8.90 -15.13 -43.66
N ARG A 163 9.86 -15.00 -44.58
CA ARG A 163 9.80 -15.52 -45.94
C ARG A 163 9.87 -17.05 -45.92
N GLU A 164 9.42 -17.70 -46.99
CA GLU A 164 9.33 -19.16 -47.05
C GLU A 164 10.67 -19.87 -46.80
N GLU A 165 11.75 -19.29 -47.30
CA GLU A 165 13.14 -19.77 -47.14
C GLU A 165 13.58 -19.81 -45.66
N GLU A 166 13.12 -18.85 -44.86
CA GLU A 166 13.50 -18.69 -43.44
C GLU A 166 12.63 -19.55 -42.50
N ARG A 167 11.47 -20.03 -42.98
CA ARG A 167 10.52 -20.81 -42.17
C ARG A 167 11.06 -22.16 -41.74
N GLY A 168 11.85 -22.82 -42.59
CA GLY A 168 12.50 -24.09 -42.26
C GLY A 168 13.40 -23.98 -41.01
N PRO A 169 14.43 -23.11 -41.04
CA PRO A 169 15.30 -22.87 -39.90
C PRO A 169 14.55 -22.43 -38.63
N LEU A 170 13.53 -21.57 -38.75
CA LEU A 170 12.73 -21.13 -37.60
C LEU A 170 11.93 -22.28 -36.97
N THR A 171 11.44 -23.22 -37.78
CA THR A 171 10.72 -24.41 -37.31
C THR A 171 11.64 -25.34 -36.54
N GLU A 172 12.85 -25.55 -37.04
CA GLU A 172 13.86 -26.36 -36.37
C GLU A 172 14.23 -25.76 -35.01
N LEU A 173 14.51 -24.46 -34.97
CA LEU A 173 14.81 -23.73 -33.74
C LEU A 173 13.66 -23.84 -32.73
N ARG A 174 12.41 -23.66 -33.18
CA ARG A 174 11.22 -23.85 -32.33
C ARG A 174 11.16 -25.27 -31.77
N SER A 175 11.50 -26.29 -32.55
CA SER A 175 11.51 -27.70 -32.11
C SER A 175 12.50 -27.92 -30.96
N ILE A 176 13.71 -27.34 -31.07
CA ILE A 176 14.78 -27.45 -30.08
C ILE A 176 14.36 -26.79 -28.76
N LEU A 177 13.79 -25.58 -28.84
CA LEU A 177 13.31 -24.86 -27.65
C LEU A 177 12.13 -25.58 -26.98
N CYS A 178 11.21 -26.13 -27.76
CA CYS A 178 10.11 -26.95 -27.24
C CYS A 178 10.62 -28.19 -26.49
N LYS A 179 11.57 -28.93 -27.07
CA LYS A 179 12.20 -30.11 -26.42
C LYS A 179 12.87 -29.72 -25.10
N THR A 180 13.69 -28.66 -25.13
CA THR A 180 14.38 -28.14 -23.94
C THR A 180 13.39 -27.72 -22.85
N LEU A 181 12.32 -27.01 -23.22
CA LEU A 181 11.26 -26.58 -22.29
C LEU A 181 10.56 -27.77 -21.64
N MET A 182 10.23 -28.82 -22.41
CA MET A 182 9.60 -30.03 -21.86
C MET A 182 10.51 -30.73 -20.85
N THR A 183 11.79 -30.90 -21.16
CA THR A 183 12.77 -31.51 -20.24
C THR A 183 12.88 -30.73 -18.94
N LEU A 184 13.01 -29.39 -19.00
CA LEU A 184 13.10 -28.56 -17.80
C LEU A 184 11.81 -28.60 -16.96
N ARG A 185 10.63 -28.58 -17.60
CA ARG A 185 9.35 -28.67 -16.88
C ARG A 185 9.20 -30.01 -16.16
N ARG A 186 9.60 -31.11 -16.82
CA ARG A 186 9.57 -32.45 -16.20
C ARG A 186 10.53 -32.54 -15.02
N ALA A 187 11.75 -32.04 -15.16
CA ALA A 187 12.72 -31.99 -14.05
C ALA A 187 12.22 -31.13 -12.87
N GLU A 188 11.61 -29.98 -13.14
CA GLU A 188 11.04 -29.13 -12.09
C GLU A 188 9.85 -29.78 -11.39
N TRP A 189 8.99 -30.46 -12.14
CA TRP A 189 7.89 -31.24 -11.59
C TRP A 189 8.38 -32.35 -10.66
N HIS A 190 9.40 -33.11 -11.06
CA HIS A 190 10.01 -34.13 -10.20
C HIS A 190 10.62 -33.52 -8.93
N ARG A 191 11.31 -32.36 -9.04
CA ARG A 191 11.85 -31.64 -7.87
C ARG A 191 10.74 -31.26 -6.88
N LYS A 192 9.66 -30.64 -7.36
CA LYS A 192 8.52 -30.22 -6.52
C LYS A 192 7.89 -31.42 -5.83
N ARG A 193 7.64 -32.49 -6.58
CA ARG A 193 7.06 -33.73 -6.03
C ARG A 193 7.96 -34.43 -5.02
N ARG A 194 9.28 -34.42 -5.20
CA ARG A 194 10.24 -34.92 -4.19
C ARG A 194 10.19 -34.08 -2.91
N LYS A 195 10.10 -32.75 -3.04
CA LYS A 195 9.97 -31.84 -1.90
C LYS A 195 8.67 -32.08 -1.13
N GLU A 196 7.55 -32.22 -1.84
CA GLU A 196 6.23 -32.53 -1.26
C GLU A 196 6.28 -33.83 -0.45
N ARG A 197 6.87 -34.90 -1.01
CA ARG A 197 7.02 -36.19 -0.31
C ARG A 197 7.95 -36.13 0.91
N ALA A 198 8.97 -35.28 0.88
CA ALA A 198 9.90 -35.11 2.01
C ALA A 198 9.38 -34.15 3.08
N SER A 199 8.29 -33.43 2.80
CA SER A 199 7.61 -32.55 3.76
C SER A 199 6.38 -33.18 4.42
N CYS A 200 6.06 -34.42 4.07
CA CYS A 200 5.13 -35.29 4.80
C CYS A 200 5.90 -36.07 5.86
#